data_AF-A0A7V9HDU5-F1
#
_entry.id   AF-A0A7V9HDU5-F1
#
_cell.length_a   1.000
_cell.length_b   1.000
_cell.length_c   1.000
_cell.angle_alpha   90.00
_cell.angle_beta   90.00
_cell.angle_gamma   90.00
#
_symmetry.space_group_name_H-M   'P 1'
#
loop_
_entity.id
_entity.type
_entity.pdbx_description
1 polymer ?
#
loop_
_entity_poly.entity_id
_entity_poly.type
_entity_poly.pdbx_seq_one_letter_code
_entity_poly.pdbx_strand_id
1 'polypeptide(L)'
;MATMRDIRTNQADVACDICGRTLLRGEAAVPFLAGGQRRQVCELCTARAAHEGWIREAGGDELGVGAAGVDGRRRSFVGRMWQRRERAVPPAEQQAEAPDLDGALAAELAAGDHPVVGSAKPPATAPSRRRVTTRDRHADTESGAHRGGGEGETPREPRHVRAVPTNAELKMTRALEVFNGSEHVRTVSGVARSLGPPAVSVRPLPERPSVVGITVMWELSWYRFEVDLSDEAGGVLRAGHGSELAELTAEEHGLVNAAAHSRGELVLAG
;
A
#
# COMPACT_ATOMS: atom_id res chain seq x y z
N MET A 1 -2.24 -58.11 45.73
CA MET A 1 -2.95 -56.84 45.48
C MET A 1 -2.02 -55.97 44.63
N ALA A 2 -2.29 -55.84 43.33
CA ALA A 2 -1.46 -55.03 42.44
C ALA A 2 -1.83 -53.55 42.61
N THR A 3 -0.86 -52.74 43.02
CA THR A 3 -1.01 -51.29 43.14
C THR A 3 -0.95 -50.66 41.75
N MET A 4 -2.01 -49.92 41.40
CA MET A 4 -2.13 -49.23 40.13
C MET A 4 -1.11 -48.09 40.07
N ARG A 5 -0.27 -48.08 39.04
CA ARG A 5 0.77 -47.06 38.83
C ARG A 5 0.10 -45.83 38.20
N ASP A 6 0.06 -44.74 38.95
CA ASP A 6 -0.49 -43.46 38.50
C ASP A 6 0.41 -42.87 37.40
N ILE A 7 -0.15 -42.65 36.20
CA ILE A 7 0.58 -42.05 35.09
C ILE A 7 0.48 -40.53 35.25
N ARG A 8 1.45 -39.95 35.96
CA ARG A 8 1.59 -38.50 36.05
C ARG A 8 2.35 -37.98 34.83
N THR A 9 1.65 -37.28 33.94
CA THR A 9 2.27 -36.50 32.88
C THR A 9 2.92 -35.26 33.48
N ASN A 10 4.26 -35.20 33.44
CA ASN A 10 5.08 -34.14 34.02
C ASN A 10 5.14 -32.84 33.16
N GLN A 11 4.07 -32.48 32.47
CA GLN A 11 4.03 -31.24 31.67
C GLN A 11 2.96 -30.30 32.23
N ALA A 12 3.33 -29.03 32.34
CA ALA A 12 2.44 -27.99 32.80
C ALA A 12 1.37 -27.71 31.72
N ASP A 13 0.10 -27.73 32.11
CA ASP A 13 -0.99 -27.32 31.25
C ASP A 13 -0.94 -25.80 31.05
N VAL A 14 -0.40 -25.36 29.91
CA VAL A 14 -0.35 -23.93 29.55
C VAL A 14 -1.64 -23.57 28.81
N ALA A 15 -2.36 -22.54 29.27
CA ALA A 15 -3.54 -22.02 28.59
C ALA A 15 -3.19 -20.74 27.81
N CYS A 16 -3.81 -20.57 26.63
CA CYS A 16 -3.70 -19.36 25.84
C CYS A 16 -4.45 -18.21 26.54
N ASP A 17 -3.76 -17.10 26.85
CA ASP A 17 -4.37 -15.93 27.50
C ASP A 17 -5.39 -15.19 26.62
N ILE A 18 -5.43 -15.49 25.31
CA ILE A 18 -6.36 -14.85 24.35
C ILE A 18 -7.65 -15.66 24.16
N CYS A 19 -7.57 -16.99 24.01
CA CYS A 19 -8.73 -17.83 23.71
C CYS A 19 -9.08 -18.81 24.83
N GLY A 20 -8.26 -18.93 25.87
CA GLY A 20 -8.47 -19.83 27.01
C GLY A 20 -8.23 -21.32 26.72
N ARG A 21 -7.85 -21.68 25.48
CA ARG A 21 -7.57 -23.09 25.12
C ARG A 21 -6.26 -23.55 25.77
N THR A 22 -6.26 -24.76 26.31
CA THR A 22 -5.03 -25.44 26.75
C THR A 22 -4.22 -25.91 25.55
N LEU A 23 -2.94 -25.53 25.53
CA LEU A 23 -2.00 -25.92 24.49
C LEU A 23 -1.69 -27.42 24.61
N LEU A 24 -1.83 -28.14 23.51
CA LEU A 24 -1.54 -29.58 23.48
C LEU A 24 -0.04 -29.85 23.34
N ARG A 25 0.34 -31.12 23.54
CA ARG A 25 1.73 -31.56 23.39
C ARG A 25 2.23 -31.27 21.97
N GLY A 26 3.26 -30.43 21.88
CA GLY A 26 3.87 -30.02 20.61
C GLY A 26 3.32 -28.72 20.02
N GLU A 27 2.27 -28.13 20.61
CA GLU A 27 1.83 -26.78 20.27
C GLU A 27 2.72 -25.77 20.99
N ALA A 28 3.41 -24.90 20.25
CA ALA A 28 4.29 -23.91 20.83
C ALA A 28 3.48 -22.72 21.39
N ALA A 29 3.78 -22.33 22.62
CA ALA A 29 3.28 -21.10 23.20
C ALA A 29 4.20 -19.94 22.77
N VAL A 30 3.62 -18.89 22.21
CA VAL A 30 4.34 -17.67 21.85
C VAL A 30 4.24 -16.67 23.01
N PRO A 31 5.36 -16.21 23.58
CA PRO A 31 5.35 -15.24 24.67
C PRO A 31 5.06 -13.83 24.17
N PHE A 32 4.19 -13.12 24.90
CA PHE A 32 3.83 -11.72 24.70
C PHE A 32 3.90 -10.96 26.02
N LEU A 33 4.10 -9.64 25.94
CA LEU A 33 4.01 -8.71 27.06
C LEU A 33 2.74 -7.88 26.95
N ALA A 34 1.91 -7.95 27.99
CA ALA A 34 0.68 -7.16 28.14
C ALA A 34 0.64 -6.52 29.52
N GLY A 35 0.64 -5.19 29.60
CA GLY A 35 0.66 -4.47 30.89
C GLY A 35 1.87 -4.84 31.77
N GLY A 36 3.01 -5.16 31.16
CA GLY A 36 4.22 -5.59 31.87
C GLY A 36 4.20 -7.03 32.40
N GLN A 37 3.16 -7.80 32.11
CA GLN A 37 3.08 -9.23 32.45
C GLN A 37 3.30 -10.09 31.22
N ARG A 38 4.03 -11.20 31.39
CA ARG A 38 4.21 -12.23 30.37
C ARG A 38 2.91 -13.02 30.20
N ARG A 39 2.50 -13.18 28.95
CA ARG A 39 1.31 -13.90 28.50
C ARG A 39 1.70 -14.95 27.48
N GLN A 40 1.06 -16.10 27.54
CA GLN A 40 1.26 -17.23 26.63
C GLN A 40 0.13 -17.25 25.61
N VAL A 41 0.48 -17.22 24.33
CA VAL A 41 -0.50 -17.14 23.24
C VAL A 41 -0.26 -18.30 22.26
N CYS A 42 -1.30 -19.05 21.92
CA CYS A 42 -1.16 -20.08 20.88
C CYS A 42 -0.87 -19.46 19.51
N GLU A 43 -0.25 -20.23 18.61
CA GLU A 43 0.16 -19.73 17.28
C GLU A 43 -0.99 -19.08 16.50
N LEU A 44 -2.20 -19.62 16.65
CA LEU A 44 -3.42 -19.11 16.01
C LEU A 44 -3.88 -17.75 16.55
N CYS A 45 -3.58 -17.42 17.80
CA CYS A 45 -4.02 -16.19 18.45
C CYS A 45 -2.99 -15.07 18.39
N THR A 46 -1.83 -15.29 17.76
CA THR A 46 -0.75 -14.31 17.68
C THR A 46 -1.17 -12.99 17.02
N ALA A 47 -2.00 -13.05 15.96
CA ALA A 47 -2.53 -11.86 15.30
C ALA A 47 -3.52 -11.08 16.19
N ARG A 48 -4.32 -11.78 17.01
CA ARG A 48 -5.27 -11.15 17.93
C ARG A 48 -4.53 -10.47 19.10
N ALA A 49 -3.51 -11.12 19.66
CA ALA A 49 -2.66 -10.52 20.68
C ALA A 49 -1.98 -9.23 20.18
N ALA A 50 -1.46 -9.23 18.94
CA ALA A 50 -0.89 -8.04 18.34
C ALA A 50 -1.92 -6.90 18.16
N HIS A 51 -3.17 -7.23 17.82
CA HIS A 51 -4.25 -6.25 17.71
C HIS A 51 -4.65 -5.63 19.05
N GLU A 52 -4.50 -6.37 20.15
CA GLU A 52 -4.66 -5.84 21.52
C GLU A 52 -3.47 -4.98 21.98
N GLY A 53 -2.49 -4.76 21.11
CA GLY A 53 -1.30 -3.97 21.41
C GLY A 53 -0.27 -4.72 22.26
N TRP A 54 -0.35 -6.06 22.35
CA TRP A 54 0.63 -6.83 23.08
C TRP A 54 1.94 -6.90 22.30
N ILE A 55 3.06 -6.72 23.00
CA ILE A 55 4.40 -6.72 22.39
C ILE A 55 4.92 -8.16 22.40
N ARG A 56 5.26 -8.70 21.22
CA ARG A 56 5.90 -10.02 21.13
C ARG A 56 7.32 -9.90 21.69
N GLU A 57 7.71 -10.80 22.59
CA GLU A 57 9.12 -10.92 22.99
C GLU A 57 9.88 -11.50 21.78
N ALA A 58 10.49 -10.63 20.96
CA ALA A 58 11.26 -11.06 19.80
C ALA A 58 12.52 -11.83 20.26
N GLY A 59 12.51 -13.15 20.08
CA GLY A 59 13.72 -14.00 19.96
C GLY A 59 14.75 -13.94 21.09
N GLY A 60 14.35 -13.58 22.32
CA GLY A 60 15.25 -13.42 23.46
C GLY A 60 15.53 -14.70 24.26
N ASP A 61 15.59 -15.87 23.62
CA ASP A 61 15.89 -17.15 24.30
C ASP A 61 16.99 -17.96 23.59
N GLU A 62 18.03 -17.26 23.11
CA GLU A 62 19.30 -17.85 22.65
C GLU A 62 20.49 -17.42 23.51
N LEU A 63 20.26 -17.14 24.80
CA LEU A 63 21.34 -17.01 25.79
C LEU A 63 21.55 -18.37 26.47
N GLY A 64 22.19 -19.28 25.74
CA GLY A 64 22.48 -20.64 26.21
C GLY A 64 23.44 -21.43 25.33
N VAL A 65 24.73 -21.06 25.38
CA VAL A 65 25.91 -21.92 25.12
C VAL A 65 26.20 -22.33 23.67
N GLY A 66 27.24 -21.71 23.08
CA GLY A 66 27.88 -22.25 21.87
C GLY A 66 28.78 -21.28 21.11
N ALA A 67 29.88 -20.82 21.72
CA ALA A 67 30.96 -20.20 20.96
C ALA A 67 31.75 -21.26 20.17
N ALA A 68 31.62 -21.26 18.85
CA ALA A 68 32.61 -21.71 17.85
C ALA A 68 32.05 -21.29 16.48
N GLY A 69 32.53 -20.22 15.85
CA GLY A 69 33.80 -20.23 15.14
C GLY A 69 33.59 -20.77 13.72
N VAL A 70 33.62 -19.88 12.72
CA VAL A 70 34.34 -20.00 11.44
C VAL A 70 33.90 -18.88 10.50
N ASP A 71 34.92 -18.12 10.11
CA ASP A 71 34.99 -17.14 9.04
C ASP A 71 34.23 -17.53 7.76
N GLY A 72 33.62 -16.51 7.16
CA GLY A 72 34.04 -16.02 5.87
C GLY A 72 33.76 -16.90 4.63
N ARG A 73 33.21 -16.21 3.62
CA ARG A 73 33.33 -16.55 2.19
C ARG A 73 32.21 -17.46 1.64
N ARG A 74 31.19 -16.79 1.08
CA ARG A 74 30.82 -16.92 -0.36
C ARG A 74 29.75 -15.89 -0.76
N ARG A 75 30.23 -14.68 -1.07
CA ARG A 75 29.66 -13.86 -2.14
C ARG A 75 29.93 -14.53 -3.48
N SER A 76 28.90 -14.84 -4.26
CA SER A 76 28.92 -15.05 -5.73
C SER A 76 27.57 -15.65 -6.16
N PHE A 77 26.85 -15.24 -7.22
CA PHE A 77 27.32 -15.03 -8.60
C PHE A 77 26.44 -14.09 -9.47
N VAL A 78 25.35 -13.48 -8.97
CA VAL A 78 24.38 -12.77 -9.84
C VAL A 78 24.75 -11.31 -10.16
N GLY A 79 25.68 -10.71 -9.43
CA GLY A 79 26.06 -9.29 -9.58
C GLY A 79 27.02 -8.94 -10.73
N ARG A 80 27.43 -9.89 -11.57
CA ARG A 80 28.45 -9.63 -12.62
C ARG A 80 27.93 -9.42 -14.04
N MET A 81 26.62 -9.53 -14.29
CA MET A 81 26.08 -9.35 -15.64
C MET A 81 25.63 -7.92 -15.95
N TRP A 82 25.41 -7.09 -14.92
CA TRP A 82 24.85 -5.74 -15.09
C TRP A 82 25.89 -4.62 -15.22
N GLN A 83 27.19 -4.95 -15.15
CA GLN A 83 28.28 -3.97 -15.20
C GLN A 83 29.03 -3.93 -16.55
N ARG A 84 28.47 -4.56 -17.60
CA ARG A 84 29.06 -4.59 -18.95
C ARG A 84 28.28 -3.79 -20.00
N ARG A 85 27.20 -3.07 -19.62
CA ARG A 85 26.42 -2.23 -20.56
C ARG A 85 26.73 -0.72 -20.48
N GLU A 86 27.67 -0.28 -19.64
CA GLU A 86 28.01 1.14 -19.47
C GLU A 86 29.48 1.46 -19.78
N ARG A 87 30.06 0.85 -20.81
CA ARG A 87 31.40 1.22 -21.26
C ARG A 87 31.58 1.08 -22.77
N ALA A 88 31.05 2.06 -23.52
CA ALA A 88 31.59 2.53 -24.80
C ALA A 88 30.71 3.65 -25.41
N VAL A 89 31.03 4.93 -25.18
CA VAL A 89 30.91 6.02 -26.19
C VAL A 89 31.96 7.11 -25.84
N PRO A 90 32.93 7.42 -26.71
CA PRO A 90 33.85 8.57 -26.55
C PRO A 90 33.26 9.89 -27.12
N PRO A 91 33.84 11.06 -26.77
CA PRO A 91 33.26 12.38 -27.04
C PRO A 91 33.66 12.93 -28.41
N ALA A 92 32.79 13.74 -29.00
CA ALA A 92 33.13 14.65 -30.09
C ALA A 92 32.51 16.03 -29.81
N GLU A 93 33.40 17.01 -29.67
CA GLU A 93 33.15 18.43 -29.56
C GLU A 93 32.61 18.98 -30.89
N GLN A 94 31.64 19.90 -30.84
CA GLN A 94 31.58 21.05 -31.73
C GLN A 94 30.58 22.10 -31.23
N GLN A 95 31.03 23.35 -31.37
CA GLN A 95 30.51 24.61 -30.86
C GLN A 95 29.29 25.14 -31.64
N ALA A 96 28.83 26.34 -31.21
CA ALA A 96 27.78 27.22 -31.75
C ALA A 96 26.38 26.94 -31.17
N GLU A 97 25.56 27.89 -30.70
CA GLU A 97 25.61 29.35 -30.53
C GLU A 97 24.36 29.65 -29.68
N ALA A 98 24.42 30.59 -28.73
CA ALA A 98 23.23 31.05 -28.00
C ALA A 98 22.42 32.03 -28.87
N PRO A 99 21.10 32.13 -28.66
CA PRO A 99 20.50 33.46 -28.69
C PRO A 99 19.72 33.77 -27.42
N ASP A 100 20.10 34.91 -26.86
CA ASP A 100 19.49 35.66 -25.79
C ASP A 100 18.17 36.26 -26.30
N LEU A 101 17.07 36.12 -25.55
CA LEU A 101 15.87 36.95 -25.73
C LEU A 101 15.13 37.14 -24.39
N ASP A 102 15.61 38.10 -23.61
CA ASP A 102 14.77 38.86 -22.68
C ASP A 102 13.95 39.88 -23.47
N GLY A 103 12.64 39.97 -23.20
CA GLY A 103 11.83 41.13 -23.54
C GLY A 103 10.51 40.85 -24.29
N ALA A 104 9.48 40.40 -23.57
CA ALA A 104 8.08 40.57 -24.01
C ALA A 104 7.09 40.50 -22.83
N LEU A 105 7.24 41.40 -21.86
CA LEU A 105 6.14 41.85 -21.00
C LEU A 105 6.02 43.37 -21.18
N ALA A 106 5.20 43.81 -22.15
CA ALA A 106 4.47 45.08 -22.18
C ALA A 106 4.01 45.41 -23.61
N ALA A 107 2.75 45.07 -23.94
CA ALA A 107 1.80 45.89 -24.73
C ALA A 107 0.70 45.00 -25.32
N GLU A 108 -0.35 44.71 -24.53
CA GLU A 108 -1.74 44.63 -25.01
C GLU A 108 -2.68 44.84 -23.82
N LEU A 109 -2.68 46.09 -23.31
CA LEU A 109 -3.78 46.64 -22.54
C LEU A 109 -4.41 47.75 -23.38
N ALA A 110 -5.53 47.48 -24.06
CA ALA A 110 -6.65 48.41 -24.23
C ALA A 110 -7.81 47.80 -25.03
N ALA A 111 -9.02 47.94 -24.47
CA ALA A 111 -10.35 47.50 -24.95
C ALA A 111 -10.70 46.04 -24.59
N GLY A 112 -11.48 45.70 -23.56
CA GLY A 112 -12.56 46.43 -22.90
C GLY A 112 -13.88 45.71 -23.17
N ASP A 113 -14.40 45.00 -22.18
CA ASP A 113 -15.81 45.00 -21.71
C ASP A 113 -16.18 43.67 -21.02
N HIS A 114 -16.69 43.75 -19.79
CA HIS A 114 -17.17 42.62 -19.01
C HIS A 114 -18.66 42.37 -19.31
N PRO A 115 -19.13 41.12 -19.13
CA PRO A 115 -20.28 41.00 -18.24
C PRO A 115 -20.15 39.88 -17.20
N VAL A 116 -20.65 40.24 -16.02
CA VAL A 116 -20.96 39.39 -14.86
C VAL A 116 -22.07 38.38 -15.18
N VAL A 117 -21.97 37.15 -14.66
CA VAL A 117 -23.14 36.36 -14.22
C VAL A 117 -22.71 35.23 -13.28
N GLY A 118 -23.56 34.98 -12.30
CA GLY A 118 -23.29 34.17 -11.12
C GLY A 118 -23.63 32.69 -11.20
N SER A 119 -23.35 32.04 -10.07
CA SER A 119 -23.61 30.67 -9.62
C SER A 119 -24.71 29.86 -10.31
N ALA A 120 -24.43 28.59 -10.64
CA ALA A 120 -25.33 27.45 -10.39
C ALA A 120 -24.70 26.06 -10.61
N LYS A 121 -24.65 25.28 -9.51
CA LYS A 121 -25.06 23.89 -9.24
C LYS A 121 -25.23 22.85 -10.40
N PRO A 122 -24.86 21.56 -10.19
CA PRO A 122 -24.80 20.51 -11.22
C PRO A 122 -26.13 19.76 -11.47
N PRO A 123 -26.31 19.11 -12.64
CA PRO A 123 -27.51 18.35 -12.95
C PRO A 123 -27.50 16.91 -12.42
N ALA A 124 -28.58 16.56 -11.73
CA ALA A 124 -28.99 15.19 -11.40
C ALA A 124 -29.92 14.64 -12.48
N THR A 125 -29.71 13.37 -12.83
CA THR A 125 -30.48 12.59 -13.80
C THR A 125 -31.63 11.83 -13.13
N ALA A 126 -32.87 12.01 -13.62
CA ALA A 126 -34.00 11.05 -13.61
C ALA A 126 -35.18 11.61 -14.45
N PRO A 127 -36.30 10.90 -14.67
CA PRO A 127 -36.50 9.90 -15.73
C PRO A 127 -37.62 10.30 -16.72
N SER A 128 -37.53 9.88 -17.99
CA SER A 128 -38.58 10.13 -18.98
C SER A 128 -39.66 9.04 -18.95
N ARG A 129 -40.85 9.41 -18.45
CA ARG A 129 -42.10 8.67 -18.67
C ARG A 129 -42.64 9.00 -20.05
N ARG A 130 -42.79 8.00 -20.92
CA ARG A 130 -43.77 8.06 -22.02
C ARG A 130 -44.83 6.98 -21.85
N ARG A 131 -46.05 7.46 -21.89
CA ARG A 131 -47.34 6.78 -21.73
C ARG A 131 -47.68 6.08 -23.05
N VAL A 132 -47.95 4.78 -23.03
CA VAL A 132 -48.71 4.09 -24.09
C VAL A 132 -49.86 3.34 -23.45
N THR A 133 -50.98 3.43 -24.16
CA THR A 133 -52.36 3.14 -23.76
C THR A 133 -52.69 1.65 -23.73
N THR A 134 -53.69 1.37 -22.91
CA THR A 134 -54.34 0.08 -22.60
C THR A 134 -55.19 -0.52 -23.72
N ARG A 135 -55.45 -1.84 -23.57
CA ARG A 135 -56.39 -2.77 -24.25
C ARG A 135 -55.72 -3.68 -25.28
N ASP A 136 -55.97 -4.98 -25.35
CA ASP A 136 -57.02 -5.83 -24.75
C ASP A 136 -56.51 -7.27 -24.61
N ARG A 137 -57.18 -8.07 -23.77
CA ARG A 137 -56.92 -9.50 -23.55
C ARG A 137 -57.25 -10.30 -24.81
N HIS A 138 -56.50 -11.37 -25.10
CA HIS A 138 -57.05 -12.68 -25.47
C HIS A 138 -56.00 -13.77 -25.21
N ALA A 139 -56.45 -14.86 -24.58
CA ALA A 139 -55.69 -16.09 -24.32
C ALA A 139 -55.63 -16.94 -25.58
N ASP A 140 -54.57 -17.75 -25.74
CA ASP A 140 -54.61 -19.14 -26.22
C ASP A 140 -53.20 -19.79 -26.21
N THR A 141 -53.06 -20.81 -25.37
CA THR A 141 -52.69 -22.21 -25.69
C THR A 141 -51.38 -22.56 -26.46
N GLU A 142 -50.62 -23.46 -25.80
CA GLU A 142 -49.76 -24.56 -26.30
C GLU A 142 -48.26 -24.40 -26.68
N SER A 143 -47.43 -25.08 -25.86
CA SER A 143 -46.41 -26.09 -26.20
C SER A 143 -45.46 -25.88 -27.40
N GLY A 144 -44.15 -25.86 -27.13
CA GLY A 144 -43.15 -26.15 -28.14
C GLY A 144 -41.68 -25.91 -27.77
N ALA A 145 -41.00 -27.00 -27.40
CA ALA A 145 -39.62 -27.34 -27.74
C ALA A 145 -38.42 -26.51 -27.20
N HIS A 146 -37.58 -27.25 -26.48
CA HIS A 146 -36.16 -27.01 -26.21
C HIS A 146 -35.36 -26.53 -27.44
N ARG A 147 -34.54 -25.48 -27.25
CA ARG A 147 -33.19 -25.40 -27.82
C ARG A 147 -32.26 -24.76 -26.81
N GLY A 148 -31.20 -25.49 -26.47
CA GLY A 148 -30.16 -25.04 -25.57
C GLY A 148 -29.38 -23.88 -26.15
N GLY A 149 -29.10 -22.91 -25.29
CA GLY A 149 -28.02 -21.94 -25.42
C GLY A 149 -27.27 -21.97 -24.10
N GLY A 150 -26.27 -22.85 -24.00
CA GLY A 150 -25.26 -22.74 -22.96
C GLY A 150 -24.44 -21.49 -23.28
N GLU A 151 -24.82 -20.36 -22.68
CA GLU A 151 -23.99 -19.17 -22.66
C GLU A 151 -22.73 -19.51 -21.86
N GLY A 152 -21.59 -19.44 -22.56
CA GLY A 152 -20.30 -19.80 -22.02
C GLY A 152 -19.96 -18.96 -20.80
N GLU A 153 -19.98 -19.59 -19.63
CA GLU A 153 -19.27 -19.12 -18.45
C GLU A 153 -17.78 -19.12 -18.81
N THR A 154 -17.26 -17.97 -19.27
CA THR A 154 -15.83 -17.73 -19.34
C THR A 154 -15.23 -18.12 -17.98
N PRO A 155 -14.23 -19.02 -17.91
CA PRO A 155 -13.58 -19.35 -16.65
C PRO A 155 -13.15 -18.06 -15.98
N ARG A 156 -13.77 -17.71 -14.84
CA ARG A 156 -13.36 -16.56 -14.05
C ARG A 156 -11.89 -16.76 -13.71
N GLU A 157 -11.04 -15.88 -14.26
CA GLU A 157 -9.62 -15.80 -13.95
C GLU A 157 -9.47 -15.88 -12.41
N PRO A 158 -8.67 -16.82 -11.88
CA PRO A 158 -8.52 -16.98 -10.44
C PRO A 158 -7.96 -15.68 -9.86
N ARG A 159 -8.84 -14.89 -9.25
CA ARG A 159 -8.48 -13.67 -8.52
C ARG A 159 -7.63 -14.11 -7.34
N HIS A 160 -6.32 -14.03 -7.52
CA HIS A 160 -5.37 -14.39 -6.49
C HIS A 160 -5.39 -13.26 -5.46
N VAL A 161 -6.29 -13.37 -4.48
CA VAL A 161 -6.44 -12.36 -3.43
C VAL A 161 -5.22 -12.48 -2.54
N ARG A 162 -4.25 -11.58 -2.72
CA ARG A 162 -3.15 -11.44 -1.80
C ARG A 162 -3.71 -11.06 -0.43
N ALA A 163 -3.29 -11.78 0.61
CA ALA A 163 -3.59 -11.38 1.97
C ALA A 163 -2.98 -9.99 2.22
N VAL A 164 -3.84 -8.98 2.32
CA VAL A 164 -3.41 -7.63 2.73
C VAL A 164 -2.92 -7.74 4.17
N PRO A 165 -1.69 -7.31 4.48
CA PRO A 165 -1.18 -7.33 5.85
C PRO A 165 -2.14 -6.62 6.78
N THR A 166 -2.43 -7.17 7.96
CA THR A 166 -3.35 -6.54 8.92
C THR A 166 -2.68 -5.44 9.74
N ASN A 167 -1.36 -5.51 9.94
CA ASN A 167 -0.57 -4.49 10.63
C ASN A 167 -0.36 -3.25 9.72
N ALA A 168 -0.69 -2.07 10.25
CA ALA A 168 -0.49 -0.78 9.59
C ALA A 168 0.96 -0.55 9.12
N GLU A 169 1.95 -0.87 9.93
CA GLU A 169 3.37 -0.68 9.59
C GLU A 169 3.82 -1.58 8.44
N LEU A 170 3.34 -2.83 8.43
CA LEU A 170 3.57 -3.74 7.31
C LEU A 170 2.87 -3.26 6.03
N LYS A 171 1.66 -2.68 6.14
CA LYS A 171 0.98 -2.05 4.99
C LYS A 171 1.81 -0.87 4.45
N MET A 172 2.29 0.01 5.32
CA MET A 172 3.11 1.16 4.93
C MET A 172 4.41 0.71 4.26
N THR A 173 5.14 -0.23 4.86
CA THR A 173 6.37 -0.80 4.30
C THR A 173 6.10 -1.41 2.92
N ARG A 174 5.04 -2.22 2.79
CA ARG A 174 4.69 -2.84 1.51
C ARG A 174 4.26 -1.83 0.45
N ALA A 175 3.55 -0.77 0.84
CA ALA A 175 3.15 0.29 -0.06
C ALA A 175 4.35 1.06 -0.61
N LEU A 176 5.36 1.33 0.23
CA LEU A 176 6.61 1.95 -0.20
C LEU A 176 7.39 1.07 -1.18
N GLU A 177 7.44 -0.25 -0.96
CA GLU A 177 8.05 -1.18 -1.92
C GLU A 177 7.37 -1.10 -3.30
N VAL A 178 6.04 -1.07 -3.32
CA VAL A 178 5.26 -0.96 -4.56
C VAL A 178 5.47 0.42 -5.20
N PHE A 179 5.43 1.49 -4.42
CA PHE A 179 5.70 2.85 -4.90
C PHE A 179 7.11 2.98 -5.49
N ASN A 180 8.13 2.43 -4.84
CA ASN A 180 9.52 2.49 -5.29
C ASN A 180 9.78 1.69 -6.57
N GLY A 181 8.90 0.75 -6.93
CA GLY A 181 8.90 0.06 -8.22
C GLY A 181 8.16 0.80 -9.33
N SER A 182 7.45 1.88 -9.01
CA SER A 182 6.61 2.65 -9.96
C SER A 182 7.38 3.75 -10.69
N GLU A 183 6.80 4.28 -11.76
CA GLU A 183 7.37 5.41 -12.50
C GLU A 183 7.41 6.73 -11.70
N HIS A 184 6.62 6.85 -10.63
CA HIS A 184 6.50 8.07 -9.84
C HIS A 184 7.77 8.41 -9.05
N VAL A 185 8.67 7.43 -8.83
CA VAL A 185 10.00 7.66 -8.27
C VAL A 185 10.79 8.69 -9.08
N ARG A 186 10.68 8.63 -10.42
CA ARG A 186 11.36 9.59 -11.30
C ARG A 186 10.82 11.00 -11.11
N THR A 187 9.50 11.15 -10.93
CA THR A 187 8.86 12.45 -10.66
C THR A 187 9.36 13.02 -9.33
N VAL A 188 9.33 12.23 -8.25
CA VAL A 188 9.82 12.66 -6.94
C VAL A 188 11.30 13.05 -7.02
N SER A 189 12.13 12.25 -7.68
CA SER A 189 13.56 12.55 -7.87
C SER A 189 13.77 13.85 -8.65
N GLY A 190 13.00 14.10 -9.71
CA GLY A 190 13.10 15.31 -10.51
C GLY A 190 12.82 16.56 -9.69
N VAL A 191 11.73 16.56 -8.94
CA VAL A 191 11.34 17.70 -8.09
C VAL A 191 12.33 17.88 -6.93
N ALA A 192 12.80 16.79 -6.32
CA ALA A 192 13.76 16.84 -5.23
C ALA A 192 15.12 17.46 -5.62
N ARG A 193 15.49 17.42 -6.91
CA ARG A 193 16.72 18.06 -7.39
C ARG A 193 16.65 19.59 -7.35
N SER A 194 15.47 20.16 -7.57
CA SER A 194 15.27 21.62 -7.57
C SER A 194 14.84 22.15 -6.21
N LEU A 195 14.02 21.41 -5.47
CA LEU A 195 13.41 21.85 -4.21
C LEU A 195 14.03 21.22 -2.96
N GLY A 196 15.02 20.33 -3.12
CA GLY A 196 15.62 19.61 -2.01
C GLY A 196 14.78 18.43 -1.50
N PRO A 197 15.12 17.87 -0.32
CA PRO A 197 14.44 16.70 0.22
C PRO A 197 12.99 17.04 0.63
N PRO A 198 11.99 16.25 0.20
CA PRO A 198 10.62 16.41 0.65
C PRO A 198 10.39 15.88 2.07
N ALA A 199 9.38 16.42 2.73
CA ALA A 199 8.70 15.75 3.83
C ALA A 199 7.71 14.72 3.27
N VAL A 200 7.63 13.53 3.86
CA VAL A 200 6.79 12.44 3.36
C VAL A 200 5.90 11.88 4.45
N SER A 201 4.61 11.78 4.15
CA SER A 201 3.59 11.16 4.97
C SER A 201 3.10 9.87 4.31
N VAL A 202 3.03 8.79 5.07
CA VAL A 202 2.55 7.48 4.61
C VAL A 202 1.49 6.99 5.58
N ARG A 203 0.31 6.65 5.07
CA ARG A 203 -0.87 6.38 5.89
C ARG A 203 -1.79 5.34 5.25
N PRO A 204 -2.18 4.27 5.97
CA PRO A 204 -3.31 3.44 5.55
C PRO A 204 -4.63 4.22 5.63
N LEU A 205 -5.48 4.13 4.59
CA LEU A 205 -6.78 4.79 4.60
C LEU A 205 -7.79 3.96 5.42
N PRO A 206 -8.53 4.57 6.37
CA PRO A 206 -9.52 3.85 7.18
C PRO A 206 -10.71 3.36 6.35
N GLU A 207 -11.15 4.17 5.38
CA GLU A 207 -12.30 3.85 4.51
C GLU A 207 -11.97 2.76 3.47
N ARG A 208 -10.69 2.60 3.12
CA ARG A 208 -10.21 1.64 2.12
C ARG A 208 -8.99 0.90 2.68
N PRO A 209 -9.18 -0.21 3.42
CA PRO A 209 -8.12 -0.84 4.20
C PRO A 209 -7.01 -1.50 3.36
N SER A 210 -7.22 -1.72 2.05
CA SER A 210 -6.19 -2.16 1.11
C SER A 210 -5.37 -1.01 0.53
N VAL A 211 -5.82 0.24 0.70
CA VAL A 211 -5.19 1.42 0.08
C VAL A 211 -4.35 2.16 1.10
N VAL A 212 -3.13 2.50 0.70
CA VAL A 212 -2.21 3.35 1.46
C VAL A 212 -1.99 4.65 0.70
N GLY A 213 -2.25 5.77 1.37
CA GLY A 213 -1.95 7.10 0.88
C GLY A 213 -0.49 7.46 1.15
N ILE A 214 0.16 8.04 0.16
CA ILE A 214 1.51 8.59 0.24
C ILE A 214 1.42 10.05 -0.19
N THR A 215 1.80 10.97 0.69
CA THR A 215 1.85 12.40 0.40
C THR A 215 3.30 12.86 0.46
N VAL A 216 3.80 13.40 -0.65
CA VAL A 216 5.16 13.93 -0.78
C VAL A 216 5.08 15.44 -0.88
N MET A 217 5.78 16.14 0.00
CA MET A 217 5.55 17.56 0.27
C MET A 217 6.85 18.37 0.23
N TRP A 218 6.81 19.49 -0.48
CA TRP A 218 7.77 20.59 -0.43
C TRP A 218 7.03 21.85 0.00
N GLU A 219 7.77 22.93 0.30
CA GLU A 219 7.16 24.21 0.70
C GLU A 219 6.22 24.80 -0.36
N LEU A 220 6.48 24.52 -1.65
CA LEU A 220 5.77 25.10 -2.79
C LEU A 220 5.00 24.09 -3.65
N SER A 221 5.04 22.80 -3.31
CA SER A 221 4.32 21.78 -4.08
C SER A 221 4.10 20.52 -3.26
N TRP A 222 3.00 19.83 -3.53
CA TRP A 222 2.74 18.52 -2.94
C TRP A 222 2.16 17.56 -3.98
N TYR A 223 2.36 16.27 -3.76
CA TYR A 223 1.83 15.18 -4.57
C TYR A 223 1.18 14.14 -3.67
N ARG A 224 0.00 13.65 -4.07
CA ARG A 224 -0.73 12.57 -3.41
C ARG A 224 -0.75 11.35 -4.32
N PHE A 225 -0.39 10.22 -3.74
CA PHE A 225 -0.44 8.91 -4.38
C PHE A 225 -1.27 7.95 -3.54
N GLU A 226 -1.98 7.07 -4.21
CA GLU A 226 -2.70 5.96 -3.60
C GLU A 226 -2.10 4.67 -4.09
N VAL A 227 -1.77 3.78 -3.16
CA VAL A 227 -1.25 2.44 -3.45
C VAL A 227 -2.28 1.42 -3.01
N ASP A 228 -2.90 0.72 -3.96
CA ASP A 228 -3.78 -0.41 -3.67
C ASP A 228 -2.97 -1.70 -3.53
N LEU A 229 -2.88 -2.22 -2.31
CA LEU A 229 -2.15 -3.44 -1.99
C LEU A 229 -2.85 -4.71 -2.49
N SER A 230 -4.11 -4.60 -2.92
CA SER A 230 -4.87 -5.72 -3.50
C SER A 230 -4.63 -5.90 -5.01
N ASP A 231 -4.02 -4.91 -5.67
CA ASP A 231 -3.72 -4.95 -7.10
C ASP A 231 -2.35 -5.58 -7.38
N GLU A 232 -2.36 -6.69 -8.13
CA GLU A 232 -1.15 -7.42 -8.51
C GLU A 232 -0.31 -6.68 -9.57
N ALA A 233 -0.89 -5.76 -10.34
CA ALA A 233 -0.18 -5.00 -11.37
C ALA A 233 0.70 -3.86 -10.80
N GLY A 234 0.69 -3.66 -9.48
CA GLY A 234 1.41 -2.57 -8.82
C GLY A 234 0.58 -1.28 -8.81
N GLY A 235 -0.64 -1.36 -8.27
CA GLY A 235 -1.70 -0.34 -8.30
C GLY A 235 -1.37 0.98 -7.60
N VAL A 236 -0.40 1.72 -8.14
CA VAL A 236 -0.08 3.07 -7.73
C VAL A 236 -0.77 4.06 -8.67
N LEU A 237 -1.54 4.97 -8.08
CA LEU A 237 -2.22 6.04 -8.83
C LEU A 237 -1.87 7.39 -8.21
N ARG A 238 -1.61 8.39 -9.06
CA ARG A 238 -1.52 9.78 -8.60
C ARG A 238 -2.93 10.33 -8.38
N ALA A 239 -3.32 10.44 -7.12
CA ALA A 239 -4.63 10.95 -6.72
C ALA A 239 -4.73 12.48 -6.82
N GLY A 240 -3.61 13.20 -6.70
CA GLY A 240 -3.62 14.66 -6.81
C GLY A 240 -2.25 15.30 -6.73
N HIS A 241 -2.22 16.60 -6.99
CA HIS A 241 -1.07 17.48 -6.73
C HIS A 241 -1.60 18.90 -6.52
N GLY A 242 -0.81 19.75 -5.87
CA GLY A 242 -1.14 21.15 -5.64
C GLY A 242 0.11 21.96 -5.30
N SER A 243 -0.08 23.27 -5.13
CA SER A 243 0.99 24.23 -4.88
C SER A 243 0.98 24.81 -3.47
N GLU A 244 -0.12 24.64 -2.72
CA GLU A 244 -0.23 25.17 -1.36
C GLU A 244 -0.34 24.04 -0.34
N LEU A 245 0.51 24.08 0.69
CA LEU A 245 0.51 23.09 1.77
C LEU A 245 -0.77 23.13 2.61
N ALA A 246 -1.50 24.26 2.59
CA ALA A 246 -2.80 24.42 3.23
C ALA A 246 -3.92 23.57 2.59
N GLU A 247 -3.73 23.07 1.36
CA GLU A 247 -4.64 22.11 0.71
C GLU A 247 -4.50 20.68 1.27
N LEU A 248 -3.48 20.44 2.09
CA LEU A 248 -3.28 19.18 2.77
C LEU A 248 -4.14 19.07 4.03
N THR A 249 -4.62 17.87 4.31
CA THR A 249 -5.30 17.62 5.58
C THR A 249 -4.29 17.74 6.73
N ALA A 250 -4.76 18.11 7.92
CA ALA A 250 -3.91 18.21 9.09
C ALA A 250 -3.19 16.89 9.42
N GLU A 251 -3.82 15.76 9.10
CA GLU A 251 -3.25 14.42 9.30
C GLU A 251 -2.07 14.15 8.36
N GLU A 252 -2.15 14.58 7.10
CA GLU A 252 -1.05 14.43 6.12
C GLU A 252 0.10 15.37 6.43
N HIS A 253 -0.21 16.63 6.74
CA HIS A 253 0.80 17.64 7.01
C HIS A 253 1.51 17.41 8.35
N GLY A 254 0.79 16.95 9.38
CA GLY A 254 1.34 16.73 10.72
C GLY A 254 2.10 15.40 10.89
N LEU A 255 1.91 14.44 9.99
CA LEU A 255 2.55 13.12 10.09
C LEU A 255 3.67 12.97 9.07
N VAL A 256 4.90 13.32 9.47
CA VAL A 256 6.10 13.07 8.67
C VAL A 256 6.78 11.80 9.20
N ASN A 257 6.51 10.67 8.56
CA ASN A 257 6.96 9.34 8.99
C ASN A 257 7.80 8.60 7.93
N ALA A 258 8.16 9.28 6.84
CA ALA A 258 9.01 8.74 5.79
C ALA A 258 9.95 9.81 5.23
N ALA A 259 10.99 9.37 4.54
CA ALA A 259 11.97 10.23 3.87
C ALA A 259 12.21 9.78 2.43
N ALA A 260 12.52 10.74 1.55
CA ALA A 260 12.97 10.44 0.20
C ALA A 260 14.50 10.47 0.09
N HIS A 261 15.07 9.47 -0.58
CA HIS A 261 16.47 9.44 -0.95
C HIS A 261 16.73 10.31 -2.20
N SER A 262 18.01 10.54 -2.51
CA SER A 262 18.46 11.31 -3.68
C SER A 262 17.98 10.77 -5.04
N ARG A 263 17.63 9.47 -5.11
CA ARG A 263 17.05 8.82 -6.30
C ARG A 263 15.52 8.88 -6.36
N GLY A 264 14.87 9.54 -5.40
CA GLY A 264 13.40 9.63 -5.28
C GLY A 264 12.73 8.44 -4.60
N GLU A 265 13.52 7.44 -4.14
CA GLU A 265 13.00 6.30 -3.39
C GLU A 265 12.59 6.70 -1.98
N LEU A 266 11.45 6.20 -1.54
CA LEU A 266 10.86 6.52 -0.25
C LEU A 266 11.13 5.40 0.76
N VAL A 267 11.46 5.76 2.00
CA VAL A 267 11.70 4.84 3.11
C VAL A 267 10.98 5.32 4.37
N LEU A 268 10.49 4.41 5.22
CA LEU A 268 9.98 4.79 6.54
C LEU A 268 11.11 5.38 7.40
N ALA A 269 10.79 6.42 8.15
CA ALA A 269 11.65 6.94 9.21
C ALA A 269 11.45 6.06 10.45
N GLY A 270 12.54 5.49 10.96
CA GLY A 270 12.58 4.68 12.19
C GLY A 270 12.81 5.52 13.42
#